data_AF-A0A953G6V9-F1
#
_entry.id   AF-A0A953G6V9-F1
#
_cell.length_a   1.000
_cell.length_b   1.000
_cell.length_c   1.000
_cell.angle_alpha   90.00
_cell.angle_beta   90.00
_cell.angle_gamma   90.00
#
_symmetry.space_group_name_H-M   'P 1'
#
loop_
_entity.id
_entity.type
_entity.pdbx_description
1 polymer ?
#
loop_
_entity_poly.entity_id
_entity_poly.type
_entity_poly.pdbx_seq_one_letter_code
_entity_poly.pdbx_strand_id
1 'polypeptide(L)'
;MFNFFKKQTLQTSIWVPSGDAFIPYTGNPTINSINGISNDLGYQTEQVYVYNDFRNTNSIVELIAFEFYSRNILFVFTSQPVSKLKLSDVNNYAQGYVLSEVYDASELQNTFNEALKNKSFSADFLSDKFGIKFEADGIQLAPEINYMLFFKDGYLSDYQRSDGLNEAAHYFKIHAQSRYNLIETHAKKFWGNNILNIQEEINIQCNALYNLPEAGNNPFIPLHEEGDGWVNYYMILVTHYHEPVNLDKFLMVNHGRYKMDNSRLNTYLIGKFEYTFDSTGELINISSNL
;
A
#
# COMPACT_ATOMS: atom_id res chain seq x y z
N MET A 1 -40.26 52.43 -19.12
CA MET A 1 -38.81 52.27 -18.92
C MET A 1 -38.60 50.92 -18.25
N PHE A 2 -38.34 49.87 -19.04
CA PHE A 2 -38.16 48.51 -18.51
C PHE A 2 -36.72 48.36 -18.02
N ASN A 3 -36.53 48.33 -16.70
CA ASN A 3 -35.26 47.94 -16.09
C ASN A 3 -35.06 46.43 -16.27
N PHE A 4 -34.36 46.06 -17.33
CA PHE A 4 -33.75 44.74 -17.44
C PHE A 4 -32.63 44.65 -16.39
N PHE A 5 -32.93 44.06 -15.23
CA PHE A 5 -31.88 43.56 -14.34
C PHE A 5 -31.11 42.49 -15.11
N LYS A 6 -29.93 42.84 -15.63
CA LYS A 6 -28.95 41.85 -16.07
C LYS A 6 -28.65 40.97 -14.86
N LYS A 7 -29.08 39.70 -14.88
CA LYS A 7 -28.59 38.67 -13.95
C LYS A 7 -27.06 38.71 -14.05
N GLN A 8 -26.40 39.19 -13.01
CA GLN A 8 -24.95 39.03 -12.87
C GLN A 8 -24.69 37.52 -12.84
N THR A 9 -24.04 37.00 -13.87
CA THR A 9 -23.55 35.63 -13.88
C THR A 9 -22.43 35.53 -12.86
N LEU A 10 -22.68 34.81 -11.77
CA LEU A 10 -21.68 34.48 -10.77
C LEU A 10 -20.51 33.79 -11.48
N GLN A 11 -19.29 34.30 -11.30
CA GLN A 11 -18.07 33.64 -11.74
C GLN A 11 -17.49 32.87 -10.55
N THR A 12 -17.11 31.61 -10.78
CA THR A 12 -16.46 30.77 -9.77
C THR A 12 -15.40 29.90 -10.40
N SER A 13 -14.41 29.50 -9.61
CA SER A 13 -13.43 28.48 -9.98
C SER A 13 -13.82 27.08 -9.54
N ILE A 14 -14.84 26.92 -8.67
CA ILE A 14 -15.20 25.62 -8.10
C ILE A 14 -16.61 25.23 -8.54
N TRP A 15 -16.71 24.01 -9.07
CA TRP A 15 -17.92 23.48 -9.67
C TRP A 15 -18.24 22.09 -9.12
N VAL A 16 -19.52 21.83 -8.84
CA VAL A 16 -20.00 20.53 -8.39
C VAL A 16 -20.99 19.95 -9.41
N PRO A 17 -21.03 18.61 -9.60
CA PRO A 17 -22.03 17.98 -10.46
C PRO A 17 -23.45 18.19 -9.94
N SER A 18 -24.40 18.34 -10.86
CA SER A 18 -25.84 18.43 -10.59
C SER A 18 -26.59 17.88 -11.81
N GLY A 19 -26.96 16.59 -11.74
CA GLY A 19 -27.45 15.86 -12.91
C GLY A 19 -26.42 15.83 -14.04
N ASP A 20 -26.82 16.19 -15.25
CA ASP A 20 -25.96 16.24 -16.44
C ASP A 20 -25.18 17.57 -16.59
N ALA A 21 -25.10 18.38 -15.53
CA ALA A 21 -24.50 19.70 -15.55
C ALA A 21 -23.58 19.94 -14.36
N PHE A 22 -22.83 21.04 -14.43
CA PHE A 22 -22.04 21.57 -13.32
C PHE A 22 -22.63 22.89 -12.85
N ILE A 23 -22.81 23.03 -11.55
CA ILE A 23 -23.25 24.26 -10.90
C ILE A 23 -22.12 24.86 -10.06
N PRO A 24 -22.11 26.19 -9.87
CA PRO A 24 -21.17 26.81 -8.94
C PRO A 24 -21.29 26.19 -7.56
N TYR A 25 -20.16 25.86 -6.95
CA TYR A 25 -20.13 25.50 -5.53
C TYR A 25 -20.56 26.72 -4.70
N THR A 26 -21.51 26.49 -3.77
CA THR A 26 -22.12 27.55 -2.93
C THR A 26 -21.82 27.36 -1.45
N GLY A 27 -20.93 26.43 -1.12
CA GLY A 27 -20.46 26.20 0.25
C GLY A 27 -19.61 27.36 0.79
N ASN A 28 -19.09 27.18 2.00
CA ASN A 28 -18.46 28.27 2.74
C ASN A 28 -17.22 28.86 1.97
N PRO A 29 -17.23 30.16 1.61
CA PRO A 29 -16.18 30.79 0.81
C PRO A 29 -14.82 30.91 1.52
N THR A 30 -14.73 30.62 2.83
CA THR A 30 -13.45 30.56 3.54
C THR A 30 -12.74 29.22 3.35
N ILE A 31 -13.39 28.25 2.70
CA ILE A 31 -12.91 26.90 2.50
C ILE A 31 -12.46 26.77 1.03
N ASN A 32 -11.25 27.25 0.73
CA ASN A 32 -10.66 27.17 -0.62
C ASN A 32 -9.59 26.06 -0.75
N SER A 33 -9.50 25.14 0.21
CA SER A 33 -8.65 23.97 0.09
C SER A 33 -9.46 22.77 -0.39
N ILE A 34 -8.80 21.85 -1.11
CA ILE A 34 -9.40 20.58 -1.56
C ILE A 34 -10.02 19.85 -0.38
N ASN A 35 -9.24 19.61 0.69
CA ASN A 35 -9.72 18.92 1.90
C ASN A 35 -10.93 19.61 2.52
N GLY A 36 -10.93 20.94 2.50
CA GLY A 36 -12.03 21.71 3.03
C GLY A 36 -13.32 21.50 2.24
N ILE A 37 -13.25 21.54 0.91
CA ILE A 37 -14.41 21.31 0.02
C ILE A 37 -14.87 19.86 0.16
N SER A 38 -13.95 18.89 0.18
CA SER A 38 -14.26 17.48 0.43
C SER A 38 -15.07 17.31 1.72
N ASN A 39 -14.62 17.93 2.81
CA ASN A 39 -15.31 17.86 4.10
C ASN A 39 -16.69 18.52 4.06
N ASP A 40 -16.85 19.68 3.39
CA ASP A 40 -18.16 20.34 3.24
C ASP A 40 -19.14 19.47 2.44
N LEU A 41 -18.63 18.68 1.49
CA LEU A 41 -19.39 17.69 0.73
C LEU A 41 -19.60 16.36 1.48
N GLY A 42 -19.09 16.22 2.71
CA GLY A 42 -19.27 15.04 3.55
C GLY A 42 -18.24 13.92 3.35
N TYR A 43 -17.15 14.19 2.65
CA TYR A 43 -16.07 13.24 2.38
C TYR A 43 -14.86 13.44 3.29
N GLN A 44 -14.26 12.34 3.74
CA GLN A 44 -12.92 12.35 4.33
C GLN A 44 -11.85 12.42 3.23
N THR A 45 -10.64 12.84 3.58
CA THR A 45 -9.58 13.13 2.61
C THR A 45 -9.18 11.94 1.72
N GLU A 46 -9.05 10.77 2.31
CA GLU A 46 -8.72 9.48 1.70
C GLU A 46 -9.87 8.89 0.88
N GLN A 47 -11.09 9.45 1.01
CA GLN A 47 -12.22 9.12 0.14
C GLN A 47 -12.21 9.96 -1.14
N VAL A 48 -11.22 10.84 -1.32
CA VAL A 48 -11.11 11.76 -2.46
C VAL A 48 -9.74 11.64 -3.11
N TYR A 49 -9.74 11.34 -4.41
CA TYR A 49 -8.54 11.39 -5.24
C TYR A 49 -8.54 12.65 -6.10
N VAL A 50 -7.42 13.36 -6.12
CA VAL A 50 -7.25 14.58 -6.92
C VAL A 50 -6.47 14.26 -8.18
N TYR A 51 -7.15 14.34 -9.31
CA TYR A 51 -6.53 14.21 -10.63
C TYR A 51 -6.12 15.58 -11.16
N ASN A 52 -4.84 15.71 -11.51
CA ASN A 52 -4.28 16.87 -12.20
C ASN A 52 -3.37 16.39 -13.34
N ASP A 53 -3.73 16.72 -14.59
CA ASP A 53 -2.87 16.54 -15.75
C ASP A 53 -2.06 17.80 -16.03
N PHE A 54 -0.90 17.92 -15.38
CA PHE A 54 0.02 19.03 -15.54
C PHE A 54 0.49 19.27 -16.98
N ARG A 55 0.31 18.28 -17.88
CA ARG A 55 0.67 18.40 -19.29
C ARG A 55 -0.38 19.14 -20.11
N ASN A 56 -1.62 19.22 -19.61
CA ASN A 56 -2.73 19.85 -20.30
C ASN A 56 -2.87 21.33 -19.91
N THR A 57 -1.89 22.14 -20.29
CA THR A 57 -1.81 23.58 -19.93
C THR A 57 -2.86 24.46 -20.62
N ASN A 58 -3.57 23.94 -21.63
CA ASN A 58 -4.56 24.70 -22.40
C ASN A 58 -6.00 24.45 -21.94
N SER A 59 -6.18 23.64 -20.89
CA SER A 59 -7.49 23.33 -20.32
C SER A 59 -8.01 24.46 -19.42
N ILE A 60 -9.32 24.69 -19.46
CA ILE A 60 -9.99 25.52 -18.45
C ILE A 60 -10.10 24.80 -17.10
N VAL A 61 -10.10 23.47 -17.11
CA VAL A 61 -10.07 22.61 -15.92
C VAL A 61 -8.62 22.50 -15.45
N GLU A 62 -8.39 22.79 -14.17
CA GLU A 62 -7.08 22.69 -13.52
C GLU A 62 -6.91 21.37 -12.77
N LEU A 63 -7.96 20.89 -12.11
CA LEU A 63 -7.99 19.57 -11.47
C LEU A 63 -9.43 19.08 -11.30
N ILE A 64 -9.56 17.76 -11.14
CA ILE A 64 -10.82 17.09 -10.86
C ILE A 64 -10.65 16.25 -9.59
N ALA A 65 -11.54 16.44 -8.63
CA ALA A 65 -11.64 15.55 -7.48
C ALA A 65 -12.62 14.42 -7.80
N PHE A 66 -12.13 13.19 -7.73
CA PHE A 66 -12.89 11.96 -7.88
C PHE A 66 -13.12 11.33 -6.51
N GLU A 67 -14.25 10.65 -6.37
CA GLU A 67 -14.50 9.78 -5.23
C GLU A 67 -13.61 8.52 -5.30
N PHE A 68 -13.18 8.02 -4.14
CA PHE A 68 -12.28 6.88 -4.02
C PHE A 68 -12.70 5.70 -4.91
N TYR A 69 -11.71 5.16 -5.63
CA TYR A 69 -11.84 4.03 -6.54
C TYR A 69 -13.03 4.12 -7.52
N SER A 70 -13.33 5.33 -8.02
CA SER A 70 -14.45 5.54 -8.95
C SER A 70 -14.16 6.61 -10.00
N ARG A 71 -15.04 6.72 -11.00
CA ARG A 71 -15.08 7.86 -11.93
C ARG A 71 -16.09 8.93 -11.51
N ASN A 72 -16.68 8.81 -10.31
CA ASN A 72 -17.63 9.79 -9.81
C ASN A 72 -16.87 11.07 -9.46
N ILE A 73 -17.21 12.16 -10.16
CA ILE A 73 -16.64 13.48 -9.90
C ILE A 73 -17.33 14.05 -8.67
N LEU A 74 -16.56 14.56 -7.72
CA LEU A 74 -17.08 15.27 -6.55
C LEU A 74 -17.11 16.78 -6.81
N PHE A 75 -16.02 17.32 -7.33
CA PHE A 75 -15.92 18.71 -7.74
C PHE A 75 -14.80 18.91 -8.76
N VAL A 76 -14.86 20.05 -9.45
CA VAL A 76 -13.89 20.46 -10.47
C VAL A 76 -13.40 21.85 -10.14
N PHE A 77 -12.09 22.05 -10.24
CA PHE A 77 -11.47 23.36 -10.20
C PHE A 77 -11.14 23.83 -11.61
N THR A 78 -11.44 25.08 -11.91
CA THR A 78 -11.02 25.76 -13.13
C THR A 78 -9.88 26.72 -12.84
N SER A 79 -8.92 26.80 -13.78
CA SER A 79 -7.70 27.61 -13.66
C SER A 79 -7.96 29.12 -13.55
N GLN A 80 -9.15 29.55 -13.96
CA GLN A 80 -9.66 30.91 -13.85
C GLN A 80 -11.15 30.83 -13.49
N PRO A 81 -11.74 31.83 -12.81
CA PRO A 81 -13.18 31.88 -12.60
C PRO A 81 -13.93 31.96 -13.95
N VAL A 82 -14.87 31.05 -14.16
CA VAL A 82 -15.73 31.03 -15.36
C VAL A 82 -17.19 31.23 -14.96
N SER A 83 -18.04 31.61 -15.91
CA SER A 83 -19.49 31.77 -15.68
C SER A 83 -20.27 30.48 -15.94
N LYS A 84 -19.66 29.50 -16.62
CA LYS A 84 -20.22 28.19 -16.93
C LYS A 84 -19.10 27.21 -17.21
N LEU A 85 -19.18 26.02 -16.63
CA LEU A 85 -18.35 24.86 -16.97
C LEU A 85 -19.14 23.89 -17.85
N LYS A 86 -18.60 23.49 -19.00
CA LYS A 86 -19.25 22.50 -19.88
C LYS A 86 -18.79 21.09 -19.52
N LEU A 87 -19.72 20.15 -19.59
CA LEU A 87 -19.42 18.72 -19.43
C LEU A 87 -18.35 18.23 -20.43
N SER A 88 -18.35 18.75 -21.65
CA SER A 88 -17.32 18.42 -22.65
C SER A 88 -15.90 18.78 -22.21
N ASP A 89 -15.74 19.91 -21.51
CA ASP A 89 -14.43 20.39 -21.08
C ASP A 89 -13.89 19.47 -19.97
N VAL A 90 -14.76 19.07 -19.04
CA VAL A 90 -14.46 18.13 -17.95
C VAL A 90 -14.15 16.74 -18.50
N ASN A 91 -14.99 16.23 -19.42
CA ASN A 91 -14.80 14.90 -20.01
C ASN A 91 -13.49 14.81 -20.79
N ASN A 92 -13.16 15.84 -21.59
CA ASN A 92 -11.90 15.89 -22.32
C ASN A 92 -10.69 15.89 -21.37
N TYR A 93 -10.78 16.64 -20.27
CA TYR A 93 -9.72 16.65 -19.25
C TYR A 93 -9.59 15.29 -18.54
N ALA A 94 -10.71 14.66 -18.20
CA ALA A 94 -10.75 13.37 -17.50
C ALA A 94 -10.36 12.15 -18.36
N GLN A 95 -10.12 12.30 -19.67
CA GLN A 95 -9.73 11.17 -20.53
C GLN A 95 -8.45 10.47 -20.08
N GLY A 96 -7.51 11.22 -19.51
CA GLY A 96 -6.27 10.66 -18.98
C GLY A 96 -6.40 10.04 -17.59
N TYR A 97 -7.57 10.10 -16.95
CA TYR A 97 -7.81 9.44 -15.67
C TYR A 97 -8.11 7.96 -15.91
N VAL A 98 -7.16 7.10 -15.53
CA VAL A 98 -7.28 5.64 -15.62
C VAL A 98 -7.18 5.06 -14.21
N LEU A 99 -8.28 4.50 -13.70
CA LEU A 99 -8.39 3.99 -12.32
C LEU A 99 -7.26 3.01 -11.96
N SER A 100 -6.94 2.08 -12.86
CA SER A 100 -5.90 1.07 -12.62
C SER A 100 -4.47 1.63 -12.62
N GLU A 101 -4.25 2.81 -13.19
CA GLU A 101 -2.94 3.49 -13.12
C GLU A 101 -2.82 4.35 -11.86
N VAL A 102 -3.95 4.84 -11.37
CA VAL A 102 -4.01 5.67 -10.15
C VAL A 102 -3.92 4.81 -8.91
N TYR A 103 -4.75 3.77 -8.82
CA TYR A 103 -4.82 2.88 -7.66
C TYR A 103 -3.94 1.66 -7.87
N ASP A 104 -2.63 1.89 -7.97
CA ASP A 104 -1.66 0.81 -7.88
C ASP A 104 -1.58 0.25 -6.45
N ALA A 105 -0.76 -0.79 -6.26
CA ALA A 105 -0.63 -1.44 -4.96
C ALA A 105 -0.11 -0.49 -3.87
N SER A 106 0.72 0.50 -4.22
CA SER A 106 1.28 1.47 -3.26
C SER A 106 0.24 2.51 -2.87
N GLU A 107 -0.47 3.07 -3.85
CA GLU A 107 -1.50 4.09 -3.59
C GLU A 107 -2.66 3.53 -2.76
N LEU A 108 -3.08 2.29 -3.05
CA LEU A 108 -4.10 1.60 -2.24
C LEU A 108 -3.66 1.42 -0.79
N GLN A 109 -2.40 1.07 -0.55
CA GLN A 109 -1.87 0.91 0.81
C GLN A 109 -1.81 2.24 1.55
N ASN A 110 -1.30 3.29 0.92
CA ASN A 110 -1.28 4.64 1.50
C ASN A 110 -2.69 5.07 1.89
N THR A 111 -3.65 4.87 0.97
CA THR A 111 -5.06 5.19 1.21
C THR A 111 -5.65 4.38 2.36
N PHE A 112 -5.42 3.06 2.40
CA PHE A 112 -5.92 2.22 3.49
C PHE A 112 -5.28 2.55 4.83
N ASN A 113 -3.97 2.85 4.88
CA ASN A 113 -3.30 3.27 6.12
C ASN A 113 -3.91 4.55 6.71
N GLU A 114 -4.16 5.56 5.87
CA GLU A 114 -4.86 6.77 6.32
C GLU A 114 -6.31 6.46 6.73
N ALA A 115 -7.01 5.60 5.99
CA ALA A 115 -8.37 5.19 6.32
C ALA A 115 -8.47 4.45 7.67
N LEU A 116 -7.49 3.60 7.99
CA LEU A 116 -7.39 2.91 9.29
C LEU A 116 -7.19 3.90 10.43
N LYS A 117 -6.27 4.86 10.24
CA LYS A 117 -5.97 5.90 11.23
C LYS A 117 -7.17 6.80 11.50
N ASN A 118 -7.92 7.14 10.45
CA ASN A 118 -9.06 8.06 10.54
C ASN A 118 -10.41 7.36 10.76
N LYS A 119 -10.45 6.02 10.68
CA LYS A 119 -11.69 5.21 10.72
C LYS A 119 -12.74 5.67 9.70
N SER A 120 -12.31 5.94 8.48
CA SER A 120 -13.17 6.56 7.45
C SER A 120 -13.78 5.56 6.47
N PHE A 121 -13.20 4.38 6.32
CA PHE A 121 -13.70 3.36 5.40
C PHE A 121 -14.64 2.41 6.13
N SER A 122 -15.94 2.61 5.95
CA SER A 122 -16.95 1.66 6.42
C SER A 122 -17.15 0.51 5.44
N ALA A 123 -17.70 -0.60 5.93
CA ALA A 123 -18.11 -1.72 5.10
C ALA A 123 -19.10 -1.27 4.01
N ASP A 124 -20.08 -0.43 4.35
CA ASP A 124 -21.05 0.11 3.39
C ASP A 124 -20.40 0.97 2.30
N PHE A 125 -19.48 1.86 2.69
CA PHE A 125 -18.77 2.72 1.75
C PHE A 125 -17.96 1.87 0.76
N LEU A 126 -17.15 0.94 1.25
CA LEU A 126 -16.36 0.06 0.38
C LEU A 126 -17.24 -0.90 -0.42
N SER A 127 -18.42 -1.27 0.09
CA SER A 127 -19.36 -2.10 -0.65
C SER A 127 -19.88 -1.41 -1.90
N ASP A 128 -20.19 -0.13 -1.77
CA ASP A 128 -20.58 0.73 -2.89
C ASP A 128 -19.43 0.87 -3.90
N LYS A 129 -18.19 1.04 -3.45
CA LYS A 129 -17.03 1.22 -4.36
C LYS A 129 -16.63 -0.01 -5.12
N PHE A 130 -16.67 -1.18 -4.50
CA PHE A 130 -16.26 -2.43 -5.15
C PHE A 130 -17.45 -3.24 -5.68
N GLY A 131 -18.68 -2.76 -5.54
CA GLY A 131 -19.89 -3.47 -5.99
C GLY A 131 -20.12 -4.82 -5.30
N ILE A 132 -19.55 -5.02 -4.11
CA ILE A 132 -19.60 -6.27 -3.34
C ILE A 132 -20.10 -5.93 -1.94
N LYS A 133 -21.12 -6.64 -1.45
CA LYS A 133 -21.59 -6.43 -0.09
C LYS A 133 -20.54 -6.95 0.91
N PHE A 134 -19.97 -6.04 1.70
CA PHE A 134 -19.17 -6.34 2.86
C PHE A 134 -20.02 -6.34 4.13
N GLU A 135 -19.81 -7.35 4.97
CA GLU A 135 -20.36 -7.41 6.32
C GLU A 135 -19.60 -6.49 7.28
N ALA A 136 -20.25 -6.09 8.37
CA ALA A 136 -19.70 -5.14 9.34
C ALA A 136 -18.50 -5.67 10.13
N ASP A 137 -18.37 -6.99 10.25
CA ASP A 137 -17.31 -7.67 10.98
C ASP A 137 -16.74 -8.85 10.19
N GLY A 138 -15.43 -9.09 10.33
CA GLY A 138 -14.75 -10.25 9.77
C GLY A 138 -13.83 -9.95 8.60
N ILE A 139 -13.36 -11.00 7.93
CA ILE A 139 -12.35 -10.93 6.85
C ILE A 139 -13.04 -11.20 5.52
N GLN A 140 -12.87 -10.29 4.57
CA GLN A 140 -13.60 -10.33 3.29
C GLN A 140 -12.68 -10.00 2.13
N LEU A 141 -12.81 -10.73 1.02
CA LEU A 141 -11.98 -10.54 -0.17
C LEU A 141 -12.56 -9.43 -1.05
N ALA A 142 -11.74 -8.43 -1.37
CA ALA A 142 -11.97 -7.46 -2.44
C ALA A 142 -11.18 -7.91 -3.69
N PRO A 143 -11.79 -8.69 -4.60
CA PRO A 143 -11.09 -9.30 -5.74
C PRO A 143 -10.57 -8.28 -6.75
N GLU A 144 -11.24 -7.14 -6.92
CA GLU A 144 -10.86 -6.11 -7.90
C GLU A 144 -9.49 -5.50 -7.63
N ILE A 145 -9.12 -5.40 -6.36
CA ILE A 145 -7.85 -4.86 -5.89
C ILE A 145 -6.92 -5.93 -5.32
N ASN A 146 -7.38 -7.18 -5.24
CA ASN A 146 -6.65 -8.32 -4.72
C ASN A 146 -6.21 -8.17 -3.25
N TYR A 147 -7.10 -7.66 -2.40
CA TYR A 147 -6.89 -7.50 -0.95
C TYR A 147 -7.95 -8.25 -0.14
N MET A 148 -7.53 -8.84 0.98
CA MET A 148 -8.40 -9.19 2.09
C MET A 148 -8.55 -7.97 3.01
N LEU A 149 -9.78 -7.56 3.26
CA LEU A 149 -10.16 -6.43 4.10
C LEU A 149 -10.75 -6.95 5.41
N PHE A 150 -10.32 -6.39 6.53
CA PHE A 150 -10.72 -6.82 7.86
C PHE A 150 -11.60 -5.75 8.45
N PHE A 151 -12.84 -6.10 8.79
CA PHE A 151 -13.80 -5.18 9.36
C PHE A 151 -14.04 -5.48 10.83
N LYS A 152 -14.22 -4.42 11.61
CA LYS A 152 -14.62 -4.46 13.00
C LYS A 152 -15.54 -3.28 13.30
N ASP A 153 -16.68 -3.54 13.91
CA ASP A 153 -17.70 -2.54 14.26
C ASP A 153 -18.15 -1.72 13.04
N GLY A 154 -18.16 -2.32 11.84
CA GLY A 154 -18.55 -1.68 10.58
C GLY A 154 -17.45 -0.92 9.84
N TYR A 155 -16.22 -0.87 10.37
CA TYR A 155 -15.11 -0.11 9.79
C TYR A 155 -13.92 -1.00 9.44
N LEU A 156 -13.15 -0.59 8.42
CA LEU A 156 -11.87 -1.19 8.09
C LEU A 156 -10.94 -1.08 9.32
N SER A 157 -10.38 -2.20 9.71
CA SER A 157 -9.54 -2.38 10.90
C SER A 157 -8.16 -2.92 10.58
N ASP A 158 -8.03 -3.65 9.47
CA ASP A 158 -6.77 -4.12 8.91
C ASP A 158 -6.98 -4.47 7.42
N TYR A 159 -5.88 -4.69 6.70
CA TYR A 159 -5.91 -5.19 5.33
C TYR A 159 -4.65 -6.00 5.03
N GLN A 160 -4.76 -6.98 4.15
CA GLN A 160 -3.60 -7.70 3.63
C GLN A 160 -3.83 -8.06 2.17
N ARG A 161 -2.76 -8.19 1.39
CA ARG A 161 -2.89 -8.70 0.02
C ARG A 161 -3.39 -10.13 0.04
N SER A 162 -4.28 -10.48 -0.88
CA SER A 162 -4.86 -11.83 -0.94
C SER A 162 -3.82 -12.91 -1.31
N ASP A 163 -2.72 -12.52 -1.96
CA ASP A 163 -1.61 -13.40 -2.31
C ASP A 163 -0.67 -13.67 -1.13
N GLY A 164 -0.95 -13.09 0.04
CA GLY A 164 -0.18 -13.26 1.27
C GLY A 164 1.22 -12.62 1.21
N LEU A 165 1.53 -11.84 0.18
CA LEU A 165 2.83 -11.20 0.02
C LEU A 165 2.83 -9.81 0.67
N ASN A 166 3.93 -9.45 1.32
CA ASN A 166 4.17 -8.08 1.76
C ASN A 166 4.67 -7.20 0.60
N GLU A 167 4.82 -5.90 0.86
CA GLU A 167 5.24 -4.91 -0.14
C GLU A 167 6.58 -5.28 -0.79
N ALA A 168 7.58 -5.58 0.02
CA ALA A 168 8.91 -5.95 -0.48
C ALA A 168 8.85 -7.20 -1.37
N ALA A 169 8.16 -8.24 -0.95
CA ALA A 169 8.00 -9.47 -1.75
C ALA A 169 7.29 -9.19 -3.07
N HIS A 170 6.26 -8.36 -3.06
CA HIS A 170 5.57 -7.95 -4.28
C HIS A 170 6.47 -7.13 -5.21
N TYR A 171 7.22 -6.16 -4.67
CA TYR A 171 8.19 -5.37 -5.42
C TYR A 171 9.20 -6.27 -6.13
N PHE A 172 9.79 -7.24 -5.42
CA PHE A 172 10.74 -8.19 -6.02
C PHE A 172 10.05 -9.08 -7.06
N LYS A 173 8.82 -9.53 -6.82
CA LYS A 173 8.06 -10.36 -7.77
C LYS A 173 7.85 -9.66 -9.11
N ILE A 174 7.61 -8.34 -9.12
CA ILE A 174 7.37 -7.56 -10.35
C ILE A 174 8.68 -7.05 -10.95
N HIS A 175 9.53 -6.40 -10.17
CA HIS A 175 10.66 -5.61 -10.68
C HIS A 175 11.99 -6.36 -10.68
N ALA A 176 12.11 -7.45 -9.92
CA ALA A 176 13.34 -8.22 -9.75
C ALA A 176 13.04 -9.73 -9.64
N GLN A 177 12.26 -10.22 -10.60
CA GLN A 177 11.66 -11.55 -10.57
C GLN A 177 12.67 -12.69 -10.38
N SER A 178 13.90 -12.55 -10.91
CA SER A 178 14.96 -13.55 -10.70
C SER A 178 15.34 -13.73 -9.23
N ARG A 179 15.41 -12.63 -8.46
CA ARG A 179 15.67 -12.66 -7.01
C ARG A 179 14.49 -13.25 -6.26
N TYR A 180 13.27 -12.83 -6.59
CA TYR A 180 12.06 -13.40 -6.00
C TYR A 180 11.98 -14.91 -6.22
N ASN A 181 12.20 -15.37 -7.46
CA ASN A 181 12.14 -16.79 -7.81
C ASN A 181 13.20 -17.62 -7.07
N LEU A 182 14.39 -17.07 -6.81
CA LEU A 182 15.42 -17.74 -6.02
C LEU A 182 14.95 -17.93 -4.57
N ILE A 183 14.39 -16.88 -3.95
CA ILE A 183 13.80 -16.93 -2.60
C ILE A 183 12.65 -17.93 -2.54
N GLU A 184 11.72 -17.86 -3.48
CA GLU A 184 10.56 -18.76 -3.53
C GLU A 184 10.98 -20.23 -3.73
N THR A 185 11.91 -20.50 -4.64
CA THR A 185 12.43 -21.85 -4.89
C THR A 185 13.10 -22.40 -3.64
N HIS A 186 13.87 -21.57 -2.95
CA HIS A 186 14.54 -21.95 -1.73
C HIS A 186 13.57 -22.22 -0.59
N ALA A 187 12.59 -21.35 -0.34
CA ALA A 187 11.55 -21.58 0.65
C ALA A 187 10.77 -22.88 0.37
N LYS A 188 10.37 -23.13 -0.89
CA LYS A 188 9.68 -24.38 -1.30
C LYS A 188 10.53 -25.63 -1.09
N LYS A 189 11.85 -25.56 -1.31
CA LYS A 189 12.77 -26.69 -1.10
C LYS A 189 12.74 -27.20 0.34
N PHE A 190 12.60 -26.31 1.33
CA PHE A 190 12.63 -26.68 2.76
C PHE A 190 11.24 -26.87 3.37
N TRP A 191 10.25 -26.07 2.98
CA TRP A 191 8.89 -26.17 3.51
C TRP A 191 7.97 -27.12 2.73
N GLY A 192 8.39 -27.59 1.55
CA GLY A 192 7.60 -28.49 0.70
C GLY A 192 6.30 -27.83 0.22
N ASN A 193 5.17 -28.33 0.72
CA ASN A 193 3.83 -27.85 0.35
C ASN A 193 3.19 -26.94 1.40
N ASN A 194 3.91 -26.54 2.46
CA ASN A 194 3.37 -25.64 3.47
C ASN A 194 3.35 -24.19 2.96
N ILE A 195 2.29 -23.84 2.23
CA ILE A 195 2.13 -22.55 1.55
C ILE A 195 2.27 -21.37 2.51
N LEU A 196 1.69 -21.47 3.72
CA LEU A 196 1.74 -20.38 4.70
C LEU A 196 3.18 -20.07 5.13
N ASN A 197 3.95 -21.11 5.48
CA ASN A 197 5.34 -20.92 5.89
C ASN A 197 6.25 -20.52 4.72
N ILE A 198 5.96 -20.99 3.50
CA ILE A 198 6.64 -20.53 2.28
C ILE A 198 6.43 -19.01 2.11
N GLN A 199 5.18 -18.54 2.19
CA GLN A 199 4.85 -17.13 2.06
C GLN A 199 5.51 -16.30 3.17
N GLU A 200 5.49 -16.79 4.41
CA GLU A 200 6.12 -16.08 5.52
C GLU A 200 7.64 -15.94 5.33
N GLU A 201 8.33 -17.01 4.93
CA GLU A 201 9.77 -16.95 4.64
C GLU A 201 10.08 -16.01 3.47
N ILE A 202 9.29 -16.06 2.38
CA ILE A 202 9.44 -15.14 1.24
C ILE A 202 9.31 -13.69 1.72
N ASN A 203 8.27 -13.38 2.50
CA ASN A 203 8.03 -12.04 3.02
C ASN A 203 9.19 -11.54 3.87
N ILE A 204 9.75 -12.38 4.74
CA ILE A 204 10.86 -12.00 5.60
C ILE A 204 12.12 -11.77 4.78
N GLN A 205 12.45 -12.66 3.86
CA GLN A 205 13.66 -12.57 3.07
C GLN A 205 13.62 -11.39 2.10
N CYS A 206 12.47 -11.15 1.46
CA CYS A 206 12.28 -9.97 0.62
C CYS A 206 12.31 -8.68 1.44
N ASN A 207 11.66 -8.63 2.60
CA ASN A 207 11.72 -7.46 3.47
C ASN A 207 13.14 -7.20 3.98
N ALA A 208 13.88 -8.25 4.33
CA ALA A 208 15.27 -8.14 4.75
C ALA A 208 16.15 -7.61 3.61
N LEU A 209 16.00 -8.12 2.39
CA LEU A 209 16.74 -7.64 1.23
C LEU A 209 16.40 -6.18 0.88
N TYR A 210 15.12 -5.81 0.97
CA TYR A 210 14.68 -4.43 0.71
C TYR A 210 15.32 -3.43 1.68
N ASN A 211 15.44 -3.82 2.95
CA ASN A 211 16.00 -2.96 4.01
C ASN A 211 17.51 -3.15 4.22
N LEU A 212 18.16 -4.04 3.46
CA LEU A 212 19.58 -4.33 3.63
C LEU A 212 20.43 -3.12 3.22
N PRO A 213 21.31 -2.60 4.11
CA PRO A 213 22.21 -1.50 3.75
C PRO A 213 23.10 -1.89 2.57
N GLU A 214 23.24 -0.98 1.60
CA GLU A 214 23.95 -1.21 0.33
C GLU A 214 23.36 -2.34 -0.55
N ALA A 215 22.19 -2.87 -0.18
CA ALA A 215 21.43 -3.88 -0.92
C ALA A 215 22.31 -5.02 -1.45
N GLY A 216 22.34 -5.22 -2.78
CA GLY A 216 23.12 -6.27 -3.43
C GLY A 216 24.65 -6.12 -3.33
N ASN A 217 25.16 -4.97 -2.89
CA ASN A 217 26.60 -4.72 -2.72
C ASN A 217 27.06 -4.87 -1.26
N ASN A 218 26.16 -5.28 -0.36
CA ASN A 218 26.45 -5.39 1.05
C ASN A 218 27.67 -6.31 1.30
N PRO A 219 28.67 -5.85 2.08
CA PRO A 219 29.95 -6.55 2.23
C PRO A 219 29.84 -7.88 2.97
N PHE A 220 28.72 -8.13 3.67
CA PHE A 220 28.49 -9.34 4.44
C PHE A 220 27.79 -10.45 3.64
N ILE A 221 27.30 -10.18 2.42
CA ILE A 221 26.67 -11.21 1.58
C ILE A 221 27.54 -12.47 1.44
N PRO A 222 28.86 -12.39 1.14
CA PRO A 222 29.70 -13.59 1.01
C PRO A 222 29.87 -14.42 2.29
N LEU A 223 29.49 -13.89 3.46
CA LEU A 223 29.52 -14.62 4.72
C LEU A 223 28.26 -15.45 4.95
N HIS A 224 27.16 -15.12 4.26
CA HIS A 224 25.84 -15.73 4.38
C HIS A 224 25.37 -16.39 3.08
N GLU A 225 26.21 -16.44 2.06
CA GLU A 225 25.97 -17.11 0.78
C GLU A 225 26.23 -18.62 0.89
N GLU A 226 25.27 -19.42 0.41
CA GLU A 226 25.37 -20.87 0.28
C GLU A 226 25.80 -21.28 -1.14
N GLY A 227 26.16 -22.56 -1.33
CA GLY A 227 26.76 -23.05 -2.58
C GLY A 227 25.88 -22.97 -3.83
N ASP A 228 24.57 -22.74 -3.69
CA ASP A 228 23.63 -22.52 -4.79
C ASP A 228 23.34 -21.03 -5.07
N GLY A 229 24.12 -20.12 -4.45
CA GLY A 229 23.94 -18.67 -4.57
C GLY A 229 22.78 -18.13 -3.72
N TRP A 230 22.15 -18.98 -2.89
CA TRP A 230 21.21 -18.54 -1.88
C TRP A 230 21.90 -17.68 -0.83
N VAL A 231 21.25 -16.61 -0.39
CA VAL A 231 21.75 -15.73 0.67
C VAL A 231 20.64 -15.57 1.69
N ASN A 232 20.95 -15.80 2.95
CA ASN A 232 20.00 -15.57 4.03
C ASN A 232 20.03 -14.10 4.47
N TYR A 233 19.31 -13.24 3.74
CA TYR A 233 19.31 -11.80 3.94
C TYR A 233 18.85 -11.39 5.35
N TYR A 234 17.87 -12.10 5.92
CA TYR A 234 17.42 -11.84 7.28
C TYR A 234 18.54 -12.08 8.31
N MET A 235 19.31 -13.15 8.15
CA MET A 235 20.42 -13.42 9.07
C MET A 235 21.60 -12.45 8.89
N ILE A 236 21.75 -11.80 7.73
CA ILE A 236 22.67 -10.66 7.58
C ILE A 236 22.24 -9.51 8.50
N LEU A 237 20.96 -9.14 8.48
CA LEU A 237 20.41 -8.08 9.32
C LEU A 237 20.58 -8.39 10.81
N VAL A 238 20.26 -9.62 11.22
CA VAL A 238 20.44 -10.07 12.62
C VAL A 238 21.92 -9.99 13.02
N THR A 239 22.82 -10.53 12.19
CA THR A 239 24.23 -10.73 12.55
C THR A 239 25.04 -9.43 12.52
N HIS A 240 24.78 -8.57 11.55
CA HIS A 240 25.64 -7.41 11.26
C HIS A 240 24.96 -6.06 11.51
N TYR A 241 23.63 -6.05 11.62
CA TYR A 241 22.85 -4.83 11.82
C TYR A 241 21.95 -4.90 13.08
N HIS A 242 22.12 -5.95 13.89
CA HIS A 242 21.46 -6.13 15.19
C HIS A 242 19.92 -6.11 15.11
N GLU A 243 19.36 -6.61 14.01
CA GLU A 243 17.92 -6.84 13.89
C GLU A 243 17.47 -7.81 15.00
N PRO A 244 16.49 -7.45 15.83
CA PRO A 244 15.98 -8.33 16.87
C PRO A 244 15.39 -9.61 16.28
N VAL A 245 15.66 -10.75 16.94
CA VAL A 245 15.10 -12.04 16.56
C VAL A 245 14.89 -12.90 17.80
N ASN A 246 13.74 -13.57 17.86
CA ASN A 246 13.46 -14.60 18.84
C ASN A 246 13.65 -15.99 18.25
N LEU A 247 13.67 -17.00 19.12
CA LEU A 247 13.94 -18.39 18.73
C LEU A 247 12.92 -18.90 17.70
N ASP A 248 11.63 -18.63 17.86
CA ASP A 248 10.59 -19.09 16.94
C ASP A 248 10.81 -18.53 15.53
N LYS A 249 11.07 -17.22 15.43
CA LYS A 249 11.35 -16.56 14.15
C LYS A 249 12.63 -17.07 13.51
N PHE A 250 13.67 -17.28 14.32
CA PHE A 250 14.92 -17.88 13.89
C PHE A 250 14.71 -19.29 13.32
N LEU A 251 14.00 -20.16 14.03
CA LEU A 251 13.74 -21.54 13.61
C LEU A 251 12.89 -21.58 12.34
N MET A 252 11.96 -20.65 12.19
CA MET A 252 11.14 -20.54 10.98
C MET A 252 11.98 -20.11 9.78
N VAL A 253 12.71 -18.99 9.87
CA VAL A 253 13.54 -18.50 8.76
C VAL A 253 14.67 -19.46 8.41
N ASN A 254 15.13 -20.28 9.36
CA ASN A 254 16.24 -21.21 9.16
C ASN A 254 15.78 -22.68 9.09
N HIS A 255 14.50 -22.92 8.80
CA HIS A 255 13.93 -24.26 8.77
C HIS A 255 14.75 -25.23 7.89
N GLY A 256 15.17 -26.34 8.49
CA GLY A 256 15.98 -27.37 7.82
C GLY A 256 17.42 -26.97 7.49
N ARG A 257 17.88 -25.77 7.91
CA ARG A 257 19.19 -25.19 7.55
C ARG A 257 20.13 -24.98 8.74
N TYR A 258 19.62 -25.02 9.97
CA TYR A 258 20.45 -24.95 11.17
C TYR A 258 20.90 -26.34 11.65
N LYS A 259 21.98 -26.37 12.42
CA LYS A 259 22.37 -27.51 13.26
C LYS A 259 22.31 -27.11 14.72
N MET A 260 21.65 -27.90 15.56
CA MET A 260 21.65 -27.66 17.01
C MET A 260 22.96 -28.17 17.61
N ASP A 261 23.60 -27.38 18.47
CA ASP A 261 24.71 -27.85 19.29
C ASP A 261 24.15 -28.60 20.50
N ASN A 262 24.25 -29.92 20.48
CA ASN A 262 23.75 -30.76 21.57
C ASN A 262 24.52 -30.59 22.89
N SER A 263 25.68 -29.92 22.88
CA SER A 263 26.48 -29.66 24.07
C SER A 263 26.13 -28.36 24.78
N ARG A 264 25.44 -27.44 24.09
CA ARG A 264 25.05 -26.12 24.60
C ARG A 264 23.56 -25.88 24.35
N LEU A 265 22.81 -25.68 25.43
CA LEU A 265 21.37 -25.39 25.33
C LEU A 265 21.11 -24.18 24.42
N ASN A 266 20.06 -24.28 23.61
CA ASN A 266 19.57 -23.22 22.73
C ASN A 266 20.64 -22.58 21.82
N THR A 267 21.63 -23.36 21.40
CA THR A 267 22.71 -22.93 20.52
C THR A 267 22.56 -23.57 19.14
N TYR A 268 22.56 -22.73 18.09
CA TYR A 268 22.27 -23.12 16.72
C TYR A 268 23.34 -22.60 15.77
N LEU A 269 23.84 -23.48 14.90
CA LEU A 269 24.84 -23.17 13.89
C LEU A 269 24.18 -23.02 12.52
N ILE A 270 24.47 -21.92 11.83
CA ILE A 270 24.12 -21.66 10.42
C ILE A 270 25.35 -21.16 9.70
N GLY A 271 25.82 -21.92 8.71
CA GLY A 271 27.03 -21.59 7.96
C GLY A 271 28.22 -21.36 8.90
N LYS A 272 28.69 -20.11 8.95
CA LYS A 272 29.86 -19.67 9.74
C LYS A 272 29.50 -19.13 11.12
N PHE A 273 28.22 -18.98 11.45
CA PHE A 273 27.76 -18.28 12.65
C PHE A 273 27.00 -19.20 13.59
N GLU A 274 27.21 -18.98 14.89
CA GLU A 274 26.52 -19.65 15.98
C GLU A 274 25.66 -18.63 16.74
N TYR A 275 24.40 -18.98 16.95
CA TYR A 275 23.37 -18.15 17.60
C TYR A 275 22.95 -18.83 18.89
N THR A 276 23.02 -18.09 20.00
CA THR A 276 22.61 -18.60 21.33
C THR A 276 21.43 -17.81 21.85
N PHE A 277 20.36 -18.51 22.21
CA PHE A 277 19.14 -17.92 22.77
C PHE A 277 19.03 -18.23 24.26
N ASP A 278 18.42 -17.32 25.02
CA ASP A 278 18.14 -17.58 26.44
C ASP A 278 16.91 -18.51 26.63
N SER A 279 16.49 -18.70 27.87
CA SER A 279 15.32 -19.52 28.19
C SER A 279 13.98 -18.91 27.79
N THR A 280 13.94 -17.60 27.51
CA THR A 280 12.76 -16.89 27.02
C THR A 280 12.67 -16.88 25.50
N GLY A 281 13.74 -17.31 24.82
CA GLY A 281 13.84 -17.35 23.37
C GLY A 281 14.45 -16.09 22.76
N GLU A 282 15.04 -15.20 23.57
CA GLU A 282 15.71 -13.99 23.07
C GLU A 282 17.16 -14.29 22.67
N LEU A 283 17.63 -13.70 21.57
CA LEU A 283 19.00 -13.87 21.10
C LEU A 283 19.97 -13.11 22.02
N ILE A 284 20.88 -13.85 22.68
CA ILE A 284 21.83 -13.27 23.65
C ILE A 284 23.28 -13.26 23.16
N ASN A 285 23.63 -14.07 22.17
CA ASN A 285 24.98 -14.10 21.63
C ASN A 285 25.01 -14.57 20.17
N ILE A 286 25.89 -13.94 19.39
CA ILE A 286 26.26 -14.38 18.05
C ILE A 286 27.79 -14.51 18.02
N SER A 287 28.29 -15.70 17.68
CA SER A 287 29.73 -15.93 17.51
C SER A 287 30.04 -16.45 16.11
N SER A 288 31.21 -16.08 15.59
CA SER A 288 31.70 -16.53 14.29
C SER A 288 32.72 -17.65 14.47
N ASN A 289 32.65 -18.67 13.64
CA ASN A 289 33.60 -19.78 13.55
C ASN A 289 34.65 -19.56 12.43
N LEU A 290 34.87 -18.30 12.03
CA LEU A 290 35.89 -17.88 11.06
C LEU A 290 37.31 -17.92 11.63
#